data_AF-A0A3D0WSU4-F1
#
_entry.id   AF-A0A3D0WSU4-F1
#
_cell.length_a   1.000
_cell.length_b   1.000
_cell.length_c   1.000
_cell.angle_alpha   90.00
_cell.angle_beta   90.00
_cell.angle_gamma   90.00
#
_symmetry.space_group_name_H-M   'P 1'
#
loop_
_entity.id
_entity.type
_entity.pdbx_description
1 polymer ?
#
loop_
_entity_poly.entity_id
_entity_poly.type
_entity_poly.pdbx_seq_one_letter_code
_entity_poly.pdbx_strand_id
1 'polypeptide(L)' 'KPMHFFGLLGSIMFILGFVASILVGASKLYDMHVGNPYRLVTESPYFYISLTMMILGTLLFLTGFLGELISRNSPDRN' A
#
# COMPACT_ATOMS: atom_id res chain seq x y z
N LYS A 1 -1.32 -17.14 -14.62
CA LYS A 1 -0.58 -15.87 -14.42
C LYS A 1 -1.04 -15.16 -13.14
N PRO A 2 -0.88 -15.79 -11.96
CA PRO A 2 -1.26 -15.20 -10.67
C PRO A 2 -0.60 -13.83 -10.41
N MET A 3 0.61 -13.58 -10.92
CA MET A 3 1.28 -12.29 -10.78
C MET A 3 0.48 -11.12 -11.38
N HIS A 4 -0.25 -11.32 -12.48
CA HIS A 4 -0.91 -10.19 -13.13
C HIS A 4 -2.12 -9.69 -12.33
N PHE A 5 -2.90 -10.61 -11.74
CA PHE A 5 -4.08 -10.24 -10.97
C PHE A 5 -3.69 -9.68 -9.59
N PHE A 6 -2.90 -10.45 -8.83
CA PHE A 6 -2.48 -10.05 -7.49
C PHE A 6 -1.42 -8.94 -7.54
N GLY A 7 -0.48 -8.96 -8.48
CA GLY A 7 0.49 -7.87 -8.64
C GLY A 7 -0.17 -6.53 -8.95
N LEU A 8 -1.09 -6.49 -9.92
CA LEU A 8 -1.78 -5.25 -10.30
C LEU A 8 -2.62 -4.68 -9.16
N LEU A 9 -3.45 -5.52 -8.53
CA LEU A 9 -4.30 -5.08 -7.42
C LEU A 9 -3.44 -4.62 -6.22
N GLY A 10 -2.32 -5.29 -5.96
CA GLY A 10 -1.40 -4.95 -4.87
C GLY A 10 -0.70 -3.63 -5.11
N SER A 11 -0.24 -3.40 -6.34
CA SER A 11 0.34 -2.10 -6.74
C SER A 11 -0.68 -0.96 -6.65
N ILE A 12 -1.93 -1.18 -7.06
CA ILE A 12 -2.99 -0.17 -6.93
C ILE A 12 -3.25 0.15 -5.46
N MET A 13 -3.43 -0.87 -4.61
CA MET A 13 -3.63 -0.65 -3.16
C MET A 13 -2.44 0.06 -2.51
N PHE A 14 -1.22 -0.29 -2.90
CA PHE A 14 -0.01 0.37 -2.41
C PHE A 14 0.02 1.84 -2.81
N ILE A 15 -0.23 2.16 -4.08
CA ILE A 15 -0.24 3.55 -4.59
C ILE A 15 -1.33 4.37 -3.89
N LEU A 16 -2.52 3.80 -3.70
CA LEU A 16 -3.62 4.47 -2.98
C LEU A 16 -3.22 4.76 -1.52
N GLY A 17 -2.63 3.80 -0.82
CA GLY A 17 -2.10 4.01 0.52
C GLY A 17 -0.99 5.06 0.58
N PHE A 18 -0.10 5.05 -0.41
CA PHE A 18 1.01 6.01 -0.51
C PHE A 18 0.51 7.45 -0.74
N VAL A 19 -0.41 7.65 -1.69
CA VAL A 19 -1.03 8.96 -1.95
C VAL A 19 -1.82 9.43 -0.73
N ALA A 20 -2.60 8.54 -0.09
CA ALA A 20 -3.32 8.87 1.14
C ALA A 20 -2.38 9.30 2.27
N SER A 21 -1.24 8.62 2.46
CA SER A 21 -0.23 8.99 3.45
C SER A 21 0.39 10.36 3.16
N ILE A 22 0.71 10.66 1.90
CA ILE A 22 1.19 11.99 1.49
C ILE A 22 0.14 13.05 1.79
N LEU A 23 -1.13 12.83 1.48
CA LEU A 23 -2.20 13.80 1.72
C LEU A 23 -2.36 14.11 3.21
N VAL A 24 -2.35 13.10 4.08
CA VAL A 24 -2.44 13.29 5.53
C VAL A 24 -1.17 13.99 6.08
N GLY A 25 0.01 13.69 5.52
CA GLY A 25 1.24 14.39 5.86
C GLY A 25 1.23 15.86 5.39
N ALA A 26 0.75 16.11 4.18
CA ALA A 26 0.68 17.44 3.57
C ALA A 26 -0.34 18.32 4.29
N SER A 27 -1.51 17.79 4.69
CA SER A 27 -2.49 18.56 5.48
C SER A 27 -1.90 19.00 6.81
N LYS A 28 -1.15 18.12 7.50
CA LYS A 28 -0.42 18.50 8.71
C LYS A 28 0.60 19.60 8.45
N LEU A 29 1.42 19.47 7.40
CA LEU A 29 2.43 20.47 7.07
C LEU A 29 1.78 21.82 6.75
N TYR A 30 0.67 21.82 6.03
CA TYR A 30 -0.11 23.00 5.72
C TYR A 30 -0.64 23.68 7.00
N ASP A 31 -1.29 22.93 7.88
CA ASP A 31 -1.83 23.47 9.14
C ASP A 31 -0.72 24.05 10.03
N MET A 32 0.44 23.38 10.07
CA MET A 32 1.63 23.86 10.78
C MET A 32 2.19 25.16 10.18
N HIS A 33 2.11 25.33 8.86
CA HIS A 33 2.62 26.52 8.16
C HIS A 33 1.68 27.73 8.31
N VAL A 34 0.37 27.49 8.34
CA VAL A 34 -0.66 28.55 8.50
C VAL A 34 -0.90 28.91 9.98
N GLY A 35 -0.34 28.14 10.92
CA GLY A 35 -0.51 28.35 12.36
C GLY A 35 -1.84 27.84 12.90
N ASN A 36 -2.51 26.95 12.17
CA ASN A 36 -3.72 26.27 12.62
C ASN A 36 -3.40 25.20 13.68
N PRO A 37 -4.38 24.85 14.54
CA PRO A 37 -4.22 23.72 15.45
C PRO A 37 -4.03 22.42 14.66
N TYR A 38 -2.85 21.81 14.79
CA TYR A 38 -2.53 20.54 14.16
C TYR A 38 -2.48 19.40 15.20
N ARG A 39 -2.78 18.18 14.75
CA ARG A 39 -2.65 16.95 15.54
C ARG A 39 -1.51 16.11 15.00
N LEU A 40 -1.02 15.17 15.79
CA LEU A 40 0.00 14.25 15.28
C LEU A 40 -0.62 13.36 14.19
N VAL A 41 0.16 13.06 13.15
CA VAL A 41 -0.27 12.16 12.06
C VAL A 41 -0.69 10.80 12.65
N THR A 42 -0.01 10.37 13.70
CA THR A 42 -0.23 9.14 14.47
C THR A 42 -1.47 9.16 15.36
N GLU A 43 -2.15 10.29 15.50
CA GLU A 43 -3.47 10.37 16.17
C GLU A 43 -4.61 10.33 15.15
N SER A 44 -4.29 10.44 13.85
CA SER A 44 -5.27 10.37 12.78
C SER A 44 -5.52 8.91 12.38
N PRO A 45 -6.78 8.41 12.43
CA PRO A 45 -7.10 7.07 11.96
C PRO A 45 -6.80 6.88 10.46
N TYR A 46 -6.85 7.96 9.68
CA TYR A 46 -6.53 7.93 8.25
C TYR A 46 -5.09 7.55 7.96
N PHE A 47 -4.16 7.86 8.86
CA PHE A 47 -2.76 7.47 8.73
C PHE A 47 -2.57 5.95 8.89
N TYR A 48 -3.25 5.33 9.85
CA TYR A 48 -3.16 3.87 10.03
C TYR A 48 -3.86 3.12 8.90
N ILE A 49 -4.97 3.66 8.36
CA ILE A 49 -5.64 3.10 7.20
C ILE A 49 -4.73 3.17 5.96
N SER A 50 -4.07 4.31 5.72
CA SER A 50 -3.14 4.45 4.60
C SER A 50 -1.93 3.53 4.74
N LEU A 51 -1.37 3.41 5.95
CA LEU A 51 -0.28 2.47 6.26
C LEU A 51 -0.71 1.01 6.05
N THR A 52 -1.89 0.64 6.52
CA THR A 52 -2.44 -0.71 6.35
C THR A 52 -2.65 -1.04 4.88
N MET A 53 -3.16 -0.10 4.07
CA MET A 53 -3.29 -0.29 2.63
C MET A 53 -1.95 -0.52 1.94
N MET A 54 -0.90 0.20 2.34
CA MET A 54 0.45 -0.04 1.80
C MET A 54 0.96 -1.44 2.17
N ILE A 55 0.81 -1.85 3.43
CA ILE A 55 1.23 -3.19 3.88
C ILE A 55 0.45 -4.29 3.15
N LEU A 56 -0.87 -4.16 3.03
CA LEU A 56 -1.68 -5.13 2.30
C LEU A 56 -1.33 -5.16 0.81
N GLY A 57 -1.05 -4.00 0.21
CA GLY A 57 -0.61 -3.89 -1.17
C GLY A 57 0.70 -4.64 -1.44
N THR A 58 1.71 -4.49 -0.56
CA THR A 58 2.98 -5.22 -0.68
C THR A 58 2.79 -6.72 -0.48
N LEU A 59 2.00 -7.14 0.53
CA LEU A 59 1.70 -8.54 0.77
C LEU A 59 1.03 -9.19 -0.44
N LEU A 60 0.03 -8.53 -1.02
CA LEU A 60 -0.71 -9.04 -2.16
C LEU A 60 0.18 -9.10 -3.42
N PHE A 61 1.06 -8.12 -3.63
CA PHE A 61 2.08 -8.17 -4.68
C PHE A 61 3.04 -9.36 -4.50
N LEU A 62 3.55 -9.56 -3.29
CA LEU A 62 4.45 -10.67 -2.95
C LEU A 62 3.76 -12.02 -3.14
N THR A 63 2.49 -12.16 -2.72
CA THR A 63 1.70 -13.37 -2.95
C THR A 63 1.53 -13.65 -4.45
N GLY A 64 1.26 -12.62 -5.26
CA GLY A 64 1.17 -12.76 -6.72
C GLY A 64 2.47 -13.23 -7.35
N PHE A 65 3.60 -12.64 -6.95
CA PHE A 65 4.92 -13.02 -7.41
C PHE A 65 5.27 -14.46 -7.00
N LEU A 66 5.04 -14.81 -5.74
CA LEU A 66 5.29 -16.16 -5.21
C LEU A 66 4.43 -17.21 -5.91
N GLY A 67 3.14 -16.92 -6.13
CA GLY A 67 2.24 -17.82 -6.87
C GLY A 67 2.71 -18.07 -8.31
N GLU A 68 3.31 -17.08 -8.95
CA GLU A 68 3.88 -17.23 -10.30
C GLU A 68 5.14 -18.09 -10.29
N LEU A 69 6.02 -17.93 -9.29
CA LEU A 69 7.20 -18.79 -9.11
C LEU A 69 6.80 -20.25 -8.84
N ILE A 70 5.84 -20.47 -7.96
CA ILE A 70 5.33 -21.82 -7.63
C ILE A 70 4.72 -22.48 -8.86
N SER A 71 3.87 -21.76 -9.61
CA SER A 71 3.24 -22.27 -10.83
C SER A 71 4.26 -22.62 -11.92
N ARG A 72 5.42 -21.95 -11.94
CA ARG A 72 6.51 -22.23 -12.90
C ARG A 72 7.35 -23.44 -12.50
N ASN A 73 7.43 -23.74 -11.21
CA ASN A 73 8.16 -24.88 -10.65
C ASN A 73 7.30 -26.15 -10.51
N SER A 74 6.05 -26.17 -10.98
CA SER A 74 5.18 -27.34 -10.87
C SER A 74 5.69 -28.53 -11.70
N PRO A 75 5.75 -29.74 -11.13
CA PRO A 75 6.34 -30.93 -11.76
C PRO A 75 5.57 -31.49 -12.98
N ASP A 76 4.33 -31.05 -13.24
CA ASP A 76 3.48 -31.49 -14.36
C ASP A 76 3.89 -30.92 -15.75
N ARG A 77 5.15 -30.52 -15.93
CA ARG A 77 5.67 -29.96 -17.19
C ARG A 77 7.01 -30.56 -17.63
N ASN A 78 7.20 -31.86 -17.42
CA ASN A 78 8.23 -32.63 -18.11
C ASN A 78 7.63 -33.87 -18.77
#